data_AF-A0AAD9H1J2-F1
#
_entry.id   AF-A0AAD9H1J2-F1
#
_cell.length_a   1.000
_cell.length_b   1.000
_cell.length_c   1.000
_cell.angle_alpha   90.00
_cell.angle_beta   90.00
_cell.angle_gamma   90.00
#
_symmetry.space_group_name_H-M   'P 1'
#
loop_
_entity.id
_entity.type
_entity.pdbx_description
1 polymer ?
#
loop_
_entity_poly.entity_id
_entity_poly.type
_entity_poly.pdbx_seq_one_letter_code
_entity_poly.pdbx_strand_id
1 'polypeptide(L)'
;MESPTNSTKYLTGVQVIHQLHCLNAIRKGVYQKFYGTPDKHALLHMDHCIDLLRIVLQCYSDLTPTLYTNHVDHGLLGKPRTHTCRNFKPILEWATERKYIITK
;
A
#
# COMPACT_ATOMS: atom_id res chain seq x y z
N MET A 1 -3.78 11.26 -17.36
CA MET A 1 -5.14 10.79 -17.03
C MET A 1 -6.04 11.99 -17.23
N GLU A 2 -6.81 12.02 -18.32
CA GLU A 2 -7.84 13.05 -18.48
C GLU A 2 -9.13 12.56 -17.83
N SER A 3 -9.69 13.40 -16.97
CA SER A 3 -11.00 13.18 -16.36
C SER A 3 -12.07 13.20 -17.46
N PRO A 4 -13.07 12.31 -17.44
CA PRO A 4 -14.13 12.35 -18.42
C PRO A 4 -14.85 13.70 -18.32
N THR A 5 -15.04 14.35 -19.45
CA THR A 5 -15.68 15.67 -19.64
C THR A 5 -17.19 15.68 -19.34
N ASN A 6 -17.69 14.70 -18.57
CA ASN A 6 -19.09 14.60 -18.14
C ASN A 6 -19.13 14.16 -16.67
N SER A 7 -19.49 15.10 -15.79
CA SER A 7 -19.10 15.18 -14.38
C SER A 7 -19.89 14.34 -13.37
N THR A 8 -20.40 13.16 -13.77
CA THR A 8 -21.20 12.30 -12.86
C THR A 8 -20.62 10.92 -12.60
N LYS A 9 -19.42 10.60 -13.11
CA LYS A 9 -18.80 9.28 -12.92
C LYS A 9 -17.58 9.37 -12.01
N TYR A 10 -17.63 8.64 -10.89
CA TYR A 10 -16.51 8.47 -9.97
C TYR A 10 -15.71 7.22 -10.33
N LEU A 11 -14.39 7.34 -10.42
CA LEU A 11 -13.51 6.18 -10.47
C LEU A 11 -13.41 5.59 -9.06
N THR A 12 -13.80 4.34 -8.91
CA THR A 12 -13.77 3.61 -7.64
C THR A 12 -12.96 2.33 -7.78
N GLY A 13 -12.40 1.84 -6.68
CA GLY A 13 -11.59 0.63 -6.63
C GLY A 13 -11.42 0.10 -5.21
N VAL A 14 -10.98 -1.14 -5.10
CA VAL A 14 -10.76 -1.77 -3.79
C VAL A 14 -9.48 -1.24 -3.17
N GLN A 15 -9.60 -0.65 -1.98
CA GLN A 15 -8.52 0.08 -1.33
C GLN A 15 -7.24 -0.77 -1.13
N VAL A 16 -7.38 -2.05 -0.80
CA VAL A 16 -6.25 -2.97 -0.60
C VAL A 16 -5.39 -3.15 -1.86
N ILE A 17 -5.98 -3.05 -3.06
CA ILE A 17 -5.23 -3.14 -4.33
C ILE A 17 -4.39 -1.88 -4.53
N HIS A 18 -4.94 -0.71 -4.21
CA HIS A 18 -4.20 0.55 -4.28
C HIS A 18 -3.06 0.60 -3.25
N GLN A 19 -3.31 0.12 -2.02
CA GLN A 19 -2.27 -0.03 -0.99
C GLN A 19 -1.09 -0.90 -1.46
N LEU A 20 -1.37 -2.06 -2.07
CA LEU A 20 -0.33 -2.95 -2.59
C LEU A 20 0.46 -2.33 -3.75
N HIS A 21 -0.23 -1.59 -4.64
CA HIS A 21 0.43 -0.81 -5.70
C HIS A 21 1.39 0.23 -5.10
N CYS A 22 0.92 1.00 -4.13
CA CYS A 22 1.70 2.00 -3.41
C CYS A 22 2.92 1.39 -2.69
N LEU A 23 2.74 0.27 -1.99
CA LEU A 23 3.84 -0.43 -1.33
C LEU A 23 4.92 -0.87 -2.33
N ASN A 24 4.52 -1.36 -3.51
CA ASN A 24 5.48 -1.72 -4.56
C ASN A 24 6.19 -0.50 -5.16
N ALA A 25 5.52 0.64 -5.28
CA ALA A 25 6.15 1.90 -5.72
C ALA A 25 7.22 2.35 -4.72
N ILE A 26 6.91 2.36 -3.42
CA ILE A 26 7.87 2.68 -2.34
C ILE A 26 9.04 1.71 -2.36
N ARG A 27 8.78 0.40 -2.46
CA ARG A 27 9.82 -0.63 -2.58
C ARG A 27 10.79 -0.30 -3.71
N LYS A 28 10.28 0.00 -4.91
CA LYS A 28 11.13 0.36 -6.06
C LYS A 28 11.91 1.66 -5.82
N GLY A 29 11.29 2.66 -5.18
CA GLY A 29 11.94 3.92 -4.81
C GLY A 29 13.07 3.79 -3.79
N VAL A 30 13.04 2.76 -2.92
CA VAL A 30 14.15 2.42 -2.00
C VAL A 30 15.28 1.71 -2.75
N TYR A 31 14.95 0.77 -3.64
CA TYR A 31 15.92 -0.01 -4.40
C TYR A 31 16.33 0.66 -5.73
N GLN A 32 16.71 1.93 -5.68
CA GLN A 32 17.02 2.76 -6.86
C GLN A 32 18.14 2.16 -7.71
N LYS A 33 19.14 1.51 -7.09
CA LYS A 33 20.23 0.83 -7.82
C LYS A 33 19.72 -0.23 -8.81
N PHE A 34 18.59 -0.87 -8.50
CA PHE A 34 18.00 -1.93 -9.31
C PHE A 34 16.88 -1.44 -10.24
N TYR A 35 16.20 -0.33 -9.91
CA TYR A 35 15.02 0.15 -10.62
C TYR A 35 15.14 1.56 -11.22
N GLY A 36 16.27 2.23 -11.02
CA GLY A 36 16.50 3.62 -11.39
C GLY A 36 16.04 4.64 -10.34
N THR A 37 16.45 5.89 -10.52
CA THR A 37 16.03 7.01 -9.68
C THR A 37 14.62 7.47 -10.08
N PRO A 38 13.67 7.61 -9.13
CA PRO A 38 12.33 8.09 -9.43
C PRO A 38 12.33 9.54 -9.93
N ASP A 39 11.47 9.86 -10.89
CA ASP A 39 11.22 11.25 -11.29
C ASP A 39 10.35 12.00 -10.24
N LYS A 40 10.16 13.32 -10.46
CA LYS A 40 9.37 14.17 -9.56
C LYS A 40 7.92 13.69 -9.38
N HIS A 41 7.28 13.18 -10.44
CA HIS A 41 5.91 12.68 -10.35
C HIS A 41 5.86 11.39 -9.54
N ALA A 42 6.84 10.50 -9.72
CA ALA A 42 6.97 9.29 -8.92
C ALA A 42 7.22 9.60 -7.44
N LEU A 43 8.04 10.61 -7.12
CA LEU A 43 8.26 11.06 -5.75
C LEU A 43 6.98 11.63 -5.10
N LEU A 44 6.23 12.48 -5.82
CA LEU A 44 4.95 13.00 -5.32
C LEU A 44 3.93 11.87 -5.08
N HIS A 45 3.88 10.89 -5.98
CA HIS A 45 3.01 9.73 -5.82
C HIS A 45 3.45 8.87 -4.62
N MET A 46 4.76 8.69 -4.41
CA MET A 46 5.28 8.00 -3.22
C MET A 46 4.89 8.73 -1.92
N ASP A 47 4.97 10.06 -1.87
CA ASP A 47 4.58 10.85 -0.70
C ASP A 47 3.09 10.64 -0.34
N HIS A 48 2.20 10.78 -1.32
CA HIS A 48 0.79 10.48 -1.13
C HIS A 48 0.54 9.01 -0.74
N CYS A 49 1.29 8.07 -1.33
CA CYS A 49 1.23 6.65 -0.97
C CYS A 49 1.64 6.40 0.49
N ILE A 50 2.62 7.13 1.01
CA ILE A 50 3.03 7.04 2.43
C ILE A 50 1.89 7.53 3.32
N ASP A 51 1.23 8.64 2.99
CA ASP A 51 0.07 9.13 3.74
C ASP A 51 -1.11 8.14 3.69
N LEU A 52 -1.36 7.54 2.53
CA LEU A 52 -2.35 6.49 2.40
C LEU A 52 -2.06 5.30 3.32
N LEU A 53 -0.82 4.81 3.33
CA LEU A 53 -0.41 3.71 4.21
C LEU A 53 -0.57 4.10 5.69
N ARG A 54 -0.23 5.34 6.06
CA ARG A 54 -0.49 5.86 7.41
C ARG A 54 -1.96 5.77 7.77
N ILE A 55 -2.88 6.25 6.93
CA ILE A 55 -4.33 6.19 7.17
C ILE A 55 -4.77 4.74 7.38
N VAL A 56 -4.28 3.82 6.56
CA VAL A 56 -4.65 2.40 6.63
C VAL A 56 -4.14 1.74 7.90
N LEU A 57 -2.91 2.02 8.30
CA LEU A 57 -2.34 1.51 9.55
C LEU A 57 -3.12 2.02 10.76
N GLN A 58 -3.50 3.30 10.76
CA GLN A 58 -4.36 3.88 11.80
C GLN A 58 -5.76 3.24 11.81
N CYS A 59 -6.33 2.95 10.64
CA CYS A 59 -7.64 2.31 10.54
C CYS A 59 -7.61 0.84 10.99
N TYR A 60 -6.61 0.08 10.56
CA TYR A 60 -6.48 -1.34 10.92
C TYR A 60 -6.11 -1.52 12.40
N SER A 61 -5.29 -0.62 12.96
CA SER A 61 -4.92 -0.56 14.38
C SER A 61 -4.58 -1.95 14.96
N ASP A 62 -3.48 -2.55 14.49
CA ASP A 62 -3.04 -3.84 15.01
C ASP A 62 -2.67 -3.74 16.50
N LEU A 63 -3.42 -4.45 17.35
CA LEU A 63 -3.24 -4.48 18.81
C LEU A 63 -2.33 -5.62 19.28
N THR A 64 -1.68 -6.35 18.37
CA THR A 64 -0.76 -7.43 18.74
C THR A 64 0.38 -6.89 19.61
N PRO A 65 0.55 -7.34 20.87
CA PRO A 65 1.56 -6.78 21.76
C PRO A 65 2.98 -7.00 21.23
N THR A 66 3.71 -5.89 21.02
CA THR A 66 5.12 -5.94 20.65
C THR A 66 5.94 -6.29 21.89
N LEU A 67 6.67 -7.41 21.84
CA LEU A 67 7.69 -7.70 22.84
C LEU A 67 9.01 -7.11 22.40
N TYR A 68 9.55 -6.23 23.22
CA TYR A 68 10.87 -5.67 22.98
C TYR A 68 11.96 -6.54 23.59
N THR A 69 13.12 -6.54 22.94
CA THR A 69 14.34 -7.18 23.45
C THR A 69 15.33 -6.13 23.92
N ASN A 70 16.04 -6.42 25.01
CA ASN A 70 17.14 -5.59 25.49
C ASN A 70 18.43 -6.03 24.80
N HIS A 71 18.55 -5.77 23.49
CA HIS A 71 19.84 -5.86 22.81
C HIS A 71 20.48 -4.46 22.84
N VAL A 72 21.59 -4.36 23.57
CA VAL A 72 22.11 -3.12 24.17
C VAL A 72 22.61 -2.09 23.13
N ASP A 73 22.79 -2.45 21.86
CA ASP A 73 23.44 -1.58 20.87
C ASP A 73 22.54 -1.01 19.76
N HIS A 74 21.28 -1.45 19.62
CA HIS A 74 20.44 -1.09 18.44
C HIS A 74 18.99 -0.68 18.73
N GLY A 75 18.66 -0.35 19.99
CA GLY A 75 17.31 0.05 20.39
C GLY A 75 16.36 -1.13 20.59
N LEU A 76 15.10 -0.82 20.93
CA LEU A 76 14.07 -1.82 21.22
C LEU A 76 13.62 -2.52 19.93
N LEU A 77 14.25 -3.66 19.60
CA LEU A 77 13.83 -4.51 18.50
C LEU A 77 12.70 -5.44 18.95
N GLY A 78 11.58 -5.39 18.22
CA GLY A 78 10.43 -6.27 18.45
C GLY A 78 10.72 -7.72 18.06
N LYS A 79 10.34 -8.69 18.90
CA LYS A 79 10.35 -10.11 18.51
C LYS A 79 9.22 -10.41 17.52
N PRO A 80 9.41 -11.35 16.57
CA PRO A 80 8.33 -11.81 15.71
C PRO A 80 7.14 -12.31 16.54
N ARG A 81 5.92 -11.88 16.15
CA ARG A 81 4.66 -12.34 16.73
C ARG A 81 3.73 -12.83 15.64
N THR A 82 2.85 -13.76 16.00
CA THR A 82 1.80 -14.22 15.09
C THR A 82 0.73 -13.16 15.00
N HIS A 83 0.60 -12.54 13.83
CA HIS A 83 -0.52 -11.68 13.49
C HIS A 83 -1.65 -12.53 12.90
N THR A 84 -2.90 -12.17 13.15
CA THR A 84 -4.06 -12.84 12.54
C THR A 84 -4.57 -12.06 11.34
N CYS A 85 -4.45 -12.65 10.15
CA CYS A 85 -4.88 -12.02 8.91
C CYS A 85 -6.26 -12.52 8.46
N ARG A 86 -6.90 -11.74 7.58
CA ARG A 86 -8.06 -12.21 6.79
C ARG A 86 -7.56 -12.95 5.55
N ASN A 87 -8.32 -13.92 5.05
CA ASN A 87 -8.01 -14.57 3.78
C ASN A 87 -8.16 -13.56 2.63
N PHE A 88 -7.05 -13.22 1.98
CA PHE A 88 -7.01 -12.21 0.92
C PHE A 88 -7.53 -12.73 -0.42
N LYS A 89 -7.40 -14.04 -0.69
CA LYS A 89 -7.68 -14.63 -2.00
C LYS A 89 -9.11 -14.35 -2.51
N PRO A 90 -10.18 -14.54 -1.70
CA PRO A 90 -11.55 -14.24 -2.15
C PRO A 90 -11.76 -12.75 -2.48
N ILE A 91 -11.08 -11.84 -1.77
CA ILE A 91 -11.16 -10.39 -2.02
C ILE A 91 -10.52 -10.05 -3.36
N LEU A 92 -9.36 -10.66 -3.64
CA LEU A 92 -8.65 -10.47 -4.90
C LEU A 92 -9.45 -11.02 -6.08
N GLU A 93 -10.00 -12.23 -5.96
CA GLU A 93 -10.83 -12.85 -7.00
C GLU A 93 -12.05 -11.98 -7.30
N TRP A 94 -12.82 -11.59 -6.27
CA TRP A 94 -13.98 -10.71 -6.42
C TRP A 94 -13.65 -9.38 -7.11
N ALA A 95 -12.52 -8.76 -6.72
CA ALA A 95 -12.07 -7.48 -7.27
C ALA A 95 -11.62 -7.61 -8.73
N THR A 96 -10.98 -8.74 -9.08
CA THR A 96 -10.46 -9.00 -10.41
C THR A 96 -11.58 -9.26 -11.41
N GLU A 97 -12.59 -10.04 -11.03
CA GLU A 97 -13.79 -10.33 -11.83
C GLU A 97 -14.57 -9.06 -12.22
N ARG A 98 -14.53 -8.03 -11.36
CA ARG A 98 -15.31 -6.78 -11.51
C ARG A 98 -14.47 -5.63 -12.03
N LYS A 99 -13.28 -5.92 -12.55
CA LYS A 99 -12.43 -4.92 -13.19
C LYS A 99 -13.03 -4.52 -14.53
N TYR A 100 -13.46 -3.27 -14.66
CA TYR A 100 -13.90 -2.73 -15.95
C TYR A 100 -12.70 -2.59 -16.90
N ILE A 101 -12.77 -3.24 -18.05
CA ILE A 101 -11.85 -3.00 -19.17
C ILE A 101 -12.45 -1.86 -19.99
N ILE A 102 -11.78 -0.70 -20.02
CA ILE A 102 -12.15 0.35 -20.96
C ILE A 102 -11.62 -0.08 -22.33
N THR A 103 -12.49 -0.67 -23.15
CA THR A 103 -12.20 -0.91 -24.58
C THR A 103 -12.24 0.43 -25.32
N LYS A 104 -11.21 0.65 -26.14
CA LYS A 104 -11.04 1.85 -26.97
C LYS A 104 -12.06 1.91 -28.11
#